data_AF-A0A8H7AW36-F1
#
_entry.id   AF-A0A8H7AW36-F1
#
_cell.length_a   1.000
_cell.length_b   1.000
_cell.length_c   1.000
_cell.angle_alpha   90.00
_cell.angle_beta   90.00
_cell.angle_gamma   90.00
#
_symmetry.space_group_name_H-M   'P 1'
#
loop_
_entity.id
_entity.type
_entity.pdbx_description
1 polymer ?
#
loop_
_entity_poly.entity_id
_entity_poly.type
_entity_poly.pdbx_seq_one_letter_code
_entity_poly.pdbx_strand_id
1 'polypeptide(L)'
;MRLLSYPALPRLRTFYRSERVVTEEDYSYLLVIDRNFTFHFAKKIKKMSEGSPGQILKKVIAPEWDKNLILIEDNDEPHGIKSKADNKVKQAKIKLNIKWEAQPSNSLDLNPIKTIWRIIKQHLKNKGVIFQAEALKAAIQEEWDKIIIEEIKNAISTMPDRASVKLSLPSLTRSQFSLLLSLIVSAHAINNRHSHGSGLATPKIDTHSHVYPDFYRQAVIAAGWTPGPDGNPAPPDWTLEAHLSFMDHNNVEKSYVSCSSPGTFLDSEDLAAGIFLTQQFNNFTADLKKQHPNRIGFFASLPLPSIPDALDEIDRALALGADGFVFLSNYYGLYHGDPRLKPVYERLNQRGAVLFIHPTNPCPRNAPDVSGTSRLDYVAPLMNVFPAPTLEFIFDTTRTVADLILSGTAAAHANLKWIVPHCGGALPSVLDRFLRISSILGAKAGSDRPSVPYNITTAVALMNRQFWFDLAGLSMQSQIWNMKRLFGSDKFTYGSDVPFTTFSLAVSLTGEMNATLPQLFNEHEIEMIFRGNALKLLSK
;
A
#
# COMPACT_ATOMS: atom_id res chain seq x y z
N MET A 1 10.99 -8.94 42.09
CA MET A 1 11.64 -8.38 40.89
C MET A 1 12.73 -7.48 41.45
N ARG A 2 14.02 -7.83 41.35
CA ARG A 2 15.04 -7.01 42.00
C ARG A 2 15.04 -5.62 41.35
N LEU A 3 14.84 -4.59 42.18
CA LEU A 3 15.01 -3.19 41.82
C LEU A 3 16.49 -2.95 41.53
N LEU A 4 16.80 -2.52 40.30
CA LEU A 4 18.17 -2.14 39.95
C LEU A 4 18.21 -0.64 39.69
N SER A 5 18.91 0.05 40.58
CA SER A 5 19.40 1.40 40.43
C SER A 5 20.63 1.41 39.52
N TYR A 6 20.64 2.23 38.47
CA TYR A 6 21.86 2.52 37.72
C TYR A 6 22.02 4.03 37.49
N PRO A 7 23.15 4.62 37.90
CA PRO A 7 23.51 5.99 37.60
C PRO A 7 24.31 6.06 36.28
N ALA A 8 24.28 7.23 35.65
CA ALA A 8 25.09 7.69 34.50
C ALA A 8 24.47 7.55 33.09
N LEU A 9 23.77 8.62 32.68
CA LEU A 9 23.68 9.05 31.29
C LEU A 9 23.86 10.58 31.26
N PRO A 10 25.01 11.12 30.82
CA PRO A 10 25.18 12.55 30.62
C PRO A 10 24.69 12.94 29.21
N ARG A 11 23.90 14.03 29.19
CA ARG A 11 23.50 14.87 28.04
C ARG A 11 22.36 14.36 27.14
N LEU A 12 21.20 15.01 27.27
CA LEU A 12 20.49 15.69 26.18
C LEU A 12 19.33 16.56 26.71
N ARG A 13 19.39 17.86 26.44
CA ARG A 13 18.36 18.87 26.72
C ARG A 13 17.58 19.17 25.43
N THR A 14 16.26 19.02 25.40
CA THR A 14 15.27 20.07 25.04
C THR A 14 13.80 19.60 25.20
N PHE A 15 12.91 20.55 25.53
CA PHE A 15 11.62 20.45 26.24
C PHE A 15 10.37 20.71 25.38
N TYR A 16 9.16 20.40 25.91
CA TYR A 16 7.94 21.26 26.00
C TYR A 16 6.99 20.65 27.08
N ARG A 17 6.39 21.33 28.08
CA ARG A 17 5.95 22.74 28.24
C ARG A 17 5.91 23.18 29.74
N SER A 18 6.29 24.44 29.97
CA SER A 18 6.03 25.36 31.09
C SER A 18 6.37 24.96 32.56
N GLU A 19 7.39 25.64 33.09
CA GLU A 19 7.56 26.03 34.51
C GLU A 19 8.23 25.09 35.55
N ARG A 20 9.05 24.13 35.14
CA ARG A 20 10.12 23.67 36.06
C ARG A 20 11.36 23.20 35.32
N VAL A 21 12.50 23.81 35.64
CA VAL A 21 13.83 23.32 35.27
C VAL A 21 14.11 22.11 36.16
N VAL A 22 13.94 20.91 35.60
CA VAL A 22 14.36 19.64 36.20
C VAL A 22 15.88 19.53 36.01
N THR A 23 16.62 19.27 37.09
CA THR A 23 18.10 19.31 37.11
C THR A 23 18.71 17.92 36.93
N GLU A 24 20.02 17.81 36.71
CA GLU A 24 20.74 16.53 36.49
C GLU A 24 20.53 15.48 37.61
N GLU A 25 20.08 15.89 38.79
CA GLU A 25 19.81 14.99 39.92
C GLU A 25 18.49 14.21 39.81
N ASP A 26 17.57 14.59 38.90
CA ASP A 26 16.20 14.04 38.85
C ASP A 26 16.06 12.73 38.04
N TYR A 27 17.11 12.26 37.37
CA TYR A 27 17.07 11.07 36.49
C TYR A 27 17.79 9.85 37.05
N SER A 28 17.80 9.71 38.37
CA SER A 28 18.13 8.45 39.00
C SER A 28 16.82 7.71 39.28
N TYR A 29 16.71 6.47 38.80
CA TYR A 29 15.69 5.47 39.18
C TYR A 29 14.33 5.53 38.43
N LEU A 30 14.16 4.63 37.44
CA LEU A 30 12.90 4.42 36.75
C LEU A 30 12.37 2.99 36.98
N LEU A 31 11.27 2.87 37.73
CA LEU A 31 10.46 1.65 37.77
C LEU A 31 9.26 1.85 36.84
N VAL A 32 9.26 1.19 35.67
CA VAL A 32 8.11 1.25 34.76
C VAL A 32 7.31 -0.03 34.84
N ILE A 33 6.04 0.11 35.24
CA ILE A 33 5.07 -0.97 35.25
C ILE A 33 4.07 -0.69 34.14
N ASP A 34 4.21 -1.43 33.04
CA ASP A 34 3.26 -1.35 31.94
C ASP A 34 1.88 -1.85 32.40
N ARG A 35 0.88 -0.97 32.39
CA ARG A 35 -0.51 -1.34 32.63
C ARG A 35 -1.00 -2.33 31.59
N ASN A 36 -0.53 -2.31 30.35
CA ASN A 36 -0.90 -3.29 29.32
C ASN A 36 -0.36 -4.69 29.65
N PHE A 37 0.84 -4.82 30.22
CA PHE A 37 1.29 -6.09 30.77
C PHE A 37 0.40 -6.52 31.94
N THR A 38 0.11 -5.61 32.87
CA THR A 38 -0.78 -5.90 34.01
C THR A 38 -2.20 -6.27 33.57
N PHE A 39 -2.75 -5.67 32.50
CA PHE A 39 -4.11 -5.90 32.01
C PHE A 39 -4.22 -7.11 31.08
N HIS A 40 -3.19 -7.42 30.28
CA HIS A 40 -3.16 -8.62 29.42
C HIS A 40 -2.80 -9.87 30.24
N PHE A 41 -1.88 -9.74 31.20
CA PHE A 41 -1.60 -10.75 32.23
C PHE A 41 -2.81 -10.93 33.15
N ALA A 42 -3.48 -9.85 33.58
CA ALA A 42 -4.73 -9.94 34.33
C ALA A 42 -5.91 -10.41 33.50
N LYS A 43 -5.99 -10.25 32.17
CA LYS A 43 -7.07 -10.84 31.34
C LYS A 43 -6.92 -12.37 31.22
N LYS A 44 -5.69 -12.87 31.09
CA LYS A 44 -5.40 -14.32 31.12
C LYS A 44 -5.58 -14.89 32.54
N ILE A 45 -5.18 -14.14 33.57
CA ILE A 45 -5.43 -14.48 34.98
C ILE A 45 -6.88 -14.21 35.42
N LYS A 46 -7.68 -13.39 34.74
CA LYS A 46 -9.11 -13.23 35.04
C LYS A 46 -9.89 -14.51 34.77
N LYS A 47 -9.34 -15.37 33.89
CA LYS A 47 -9.81 -16.74 33.69
C LYS A 47 -9.29 -17.73 34.75
N MET A 48 -8.38 -17.34 35.65
CA MET A 48 -7.69 -18.23 36.60
C MET A 48 -7.59 -17.73 38.06
N SER A 49 -7.91 -16.47 38.40
CA SER A 49 -7.95 -15.97 39.77
C SER A 49 -8.91 -14.78 39.91
N GLU A 50 -9.75 -14.81 40.94
CA GLU A 50 -10.77 -13.82 41.30
C GLU A 50 -10.17 -12.52 41.89
N GLY A 51 -9.29 -11.83 41.16
CA GLY A 51 -8.55 -10.65 41.66
C GLY A 51 -8.91 -9.32 41.00
N SER A 52 -9.17 -8.27 41.79
CA SER A 52 -9.32 -6.88 41.31
C SER A 52 -7.95 -6.19 41.08
N PRO A 53 -7.82 -5.23 40.14
CA PRO A 53 -6.54 -4.56 39.84
C PRO A 53 -5.82 -3.93 41.05
N GLY A 54 -6.54 -3.49 42.08
CA GLY A 54 -5.95 -2.96 43.32
C GLY A 54 -5.22 -4.01 44.18
N GLN A 55 -5.57 -5.30 44.05
CA GLN A 55 -4.87 -6.39 44.75
C GLN A 55 -3.50 -6.69 44.14
N ILE A 56 -3.30 -6.38 42.85
CA ILE A 56 -2.01 -6.55 42.17
C ILE A 56 -0.98 -5.56 42.73
N LEU A 57 -1.35 -4.27 42.90
CA LEU A 57 -0.48 -3.27 43.53
C LEU A 57 -0.03 -3.70 44.93
N LYS A 58 -0.95 -4.22 45.74
CA LYS A 58 -0.66 -4.65 47.11
C LYS A 58 0.23 -5.91 47.17
N LYS A 59 0.04 -6.87 46.27
CA LYS A 59 0.76 -8.16 46.30
C LYS A 59 2.11 -8.12 45.58
N VAL A 60 2.24 -7.32 44.52
CA VAL A 60 3.39 -7.36 43.62
C VAL A 60 4.29 -6.14 43.78
N ILE A 61 3.72 -4.96 44.01
CA ILE A 61 4.46 -3.69 43.92
C ILE A 61 4.81 -3.15 45.30
N ALA A 62 3.84 -3.10 46.22
CA ALA A 62 4.05 -2.58 47.57
C ALA A 62 5.20 -3.25 48.36
N PRO A 63 5.42 -4.59 48.28
CA PRO A 63 6.52 -5.23 49.03
C PRO A 63 7.92 -4.81 48.56
N GLU A 64 8.04 -4.34 47.32
CA GLU A 64 9.30 -3.94 46.69
C GLU A 64 9.31 -2.43 46.40
N TRP A 65 8.42 -1.64 47.02
CA TRP A 65 8.29 -0.21 46.73
C TRP A 65 9.28 0.62 47.56
N ASP A 66 10.19 1.31 46.88
CA ASP A 66 11.03 2.35 47.47
C ASP A 66 10.33 3.72 47.34
N LYS A 67 10.24 4.45 48.45
CA LYS A 67 9.64 5.79 48.57
C LYS A 67 10.30 6.87 47.68
N ASN A 68 11.49 6.58 47.17
CA ASN A 68 12.24 7.43 46.25
C ASN A 68 11.90 7.15 44.78
N LEU A 69 11.15 6.09 44.47
CA LEU A 69 10.70 5.78 43.11
C LEU A 69 9.42 6.54 42.74
N ILE A 70 9.25 6.80 41.44
CA ILE A 70 8.03 7.34 40.85
C ILE A 70 7.48 6.33 39.85
N LEU A 71 6.21 5.97 40.01
CA LEU A 71 5.49 5.08 39.11
C LEU A 71 5.01 5.84 37.88
N ILE A 72 5.42 5.41 36.69
CA ILE A 72 4.98 5.99 35.41
C ILE A 72 3.95 5.08 34.76
N GLU A 73 2.78 5.63 34.40
CA GLU A 73 1.70 4.89 33.73
C GLU A 73 1.51 5.33 32.27
N ASP A 74 1.19 4.36 31.40
CA ASP A 74 0.69 4.61 30.05
C ASP A 74 -0.78 5.03 30.13
N ASN A 75 -1.08 6.29 29.80
CA ASN A 75 -2.39 6.90 30.02
C ASN A 75 -3.28 6.77 28.77
N ASP A 76 -3.58 5.53 28.35
CA ASP A 76 -4.40 5.26 27.17
C ASP A 76 -5.91 5.47 27.45
N GLU A 77 -6.57 6.29 26.63
CA GLU A 77 -7.97 6.72 26.82
C GLU A 77 -9.04 5.60 26.78
N PRO A 78 -8.90 4.49 26.01
CA PRO A 78 -9.84 3.36 26.09
C PRO A 78 -9.83 2.66 27.46
N HIS A 79 -8.81 2.93 28.29
CA HIS A 79 -8.57 2.23 29.55
C HIS A 79 -8.45 3.16 30.76
N GLY A 80 -8.72 4.45 30.56
CA GLY A 80 -8.82 5.46 31.59
C GLY A 80 -10.05 6.34 31.38
N ILE A 81 -10.86 6.47 32.43
CA ILE A 81 -11.84 7.55 32.64
C ILE A 81 -13.23 7.30 32.02
N LYS A 82 -14.04 6.48 32.69
CA LYS A 82 -15.39 6.90 33.07
C LYS A 82 -15.41 7.09 34.59
N SER A 83 -15.73 8.31 35.02
CA SER A 83 -15.85 8.78 36.42
C SER A 83 -14.54 8.93 37.23
N LYS A 84 -14.27 10.15 37.71
CA LYS A 84 -13.16 10.50 38.62
C LYS A 84 -13.38 9.98 40.06
N ALA A 85 -14.58 9.50 40.39
CA ALA A 85 -14.97 9.16 41.77
C ALA A 85 -14.65 7.70 42.17
N ASP A 86 -14.68 6.74 41.22
CA ASP A 86 -14.61 5.30 41.52
C ASP A 86 -13.30 4.60 41.10
N ASN A 87 -12.21 5.35 40.92
CA ASN A 87 -10.94 4.77 40.48
C ASN A 87 -10.21 4.01 41.62
N LYS A 88 -10.59 2.74 41.82
CA LYS A 88 -10.03 1.83 42.83
C LYS A 88 -8.50 1.68 42.77
N VAL A 89 -7.89 1.86 41.58
CA VAL A 89 -6.43 1.78 41.40
C VAL A 89 -5.75 3.04 41.94
N LYS A 90 -6.30 4.23 41.63
CA LYS A 90 -5.82 5.49 42.19
C LYS A 90 -5.92 5.48 43.72
N GLN A 91 -7.04 5.00 44.27
CA GLN A 91 -7.23 4.87 45.72
C GLN A 91 -6.22 3.90 46.37
N ALA A 92 -5.92 2.78 45.71
CA ALA A 92 -4.92 1.84 46.20
C ALA A 92 -3.50 2.44 46.23
N LYS A 93 -3.09 3.20 45.21
CA LYS A 93 -1.78 3.88 45.20
C LYS A 93 -1.63 4.88 46.33
N ILE A 94 -2.67 5.70 46.54
CA ILE A 94 -2.71 6.68 47.64
C ILE A 94 -2.57 5.94 48.98
N LYS A 95 -3.37 4.88 49.19
CA LYS A 95 -3.30 4.07 50.43
C LYS A 95 -1.96 3.39 50.65
N LEU A 96 -1.25 3.03 49.58
CA LEU A 96 0.06 2.38 49.62
C LEU A 96 1.24 3.37 49.57
N ASN A 97 0.97 4.69 49.60
CA ASN A 97 1.97 5.75 49.50
C ASN A 97 2.92 5.62 48.28
N ILE A 98 2.36 5.15 47.16
CA ILE A 98 3.08 5.01 45.89
C ILE A 98 3.01 6.37 45.19
N LYS A 99 4.15 7.01 44.93
CA LYS A 99 4.24 8.22 44.08
C LYS A 99 4.04 7.83 42.62
N TRP A 100 3.25 8.57 41.86
CA TRP A 100 3.07 8.32 40.43
C TRP A 100 2.95 9.62 39.63
N GLU A 101 3.34 9.55 38.37
CA GLU A 101 3.22 10.65 37.41
C GLU A 101 2.28 10.24 36.27
N ALA A 102 1.32 11.10 35.96
CA ALA A 102 0.36 10.87 34.88
C ALA A 102 0.93 11.44 33.58
N GLN A 103 1.28 10.56 32.64
CA GLN A 103 1.69 10.97 31.30
C GLN A 103 0.47 11.45 30.49
N PRO A 104 0.65 12.36 29.51
CA PRO A 104 -0.43 12.81 28.65
C PRO A 104 -1.06 11.64 27.88
N SER A 105 -2.37 11.71 27.68
CA SER A 105 -3.13 10.70 26.93
C SER A 105 -2.58 10.58 25.50
N ASN A 106 -2.47 9.35 24.98
CA ASN A 106 -1.83 9.08 23.69
C ASN A 106 -0.35 9.46 23.63
N SER A 107 0.37 9.29 24.75
CA SER A 107 1.83 9.14 24.76
C SER A 107 2.19 8.04 23.76
N LEU A 108 2.63 8.41 22.54
CA LEU A 108 3.24 7.45 21.62
C LEU A 108 4.41 6.78 22.35
N ASP A 109 4.84 5.61 21.88
CA ASP A 109 5.88 4.74 22.45
C ASP A 109 7.25 5.44 22.63
N LEU A 110 7.30 6.46 23.48
CA LEU A 110 8.41 7.34 23.78
C LEU A 110 9.12 6.87 25.05
N ASN A 111 8.58 5.88 25.76
CA ASN A 111 9.29 5.23 26.85
C ASN A 111 10.08 4.03 26.30
N PRO A 112 11.42 3.99 26.45
CA PRO A 112 12.26 2.85 26.04
C PRO A 112 11.77 1.51 26.57
N ILE A 113 11.08 1.51 27.72
CA ILE A 113 10.57 0.28 28.33
C ILE A 113 9.61 -0.49 27.43
N LYS A 114 8.82 0.16 26.57
CA LYS A 114 7.90 -0.55 25.67
C LYS A 114 8.68 -1.34 24.63
N THR A 115 9.79 -0.79 24.15
CA THR A 115 10.74 -1.48 23.28
C THR A 115 11.40 -2.66 24.00
N ILE A 116 11.82 -2.47 25.24
CA ILE A 116 12.42 -3.53 26.08
C ILE A 116 11.40 -4.67 26.32
N TRP A 117 10.16 -4.34 26.67
CA TRP A 117 9.08 -5.32 26.82
C TRP A 117 8.74 -6.05 25.52
N ARG A 118 8.85 -5.38 24.37
CA ARG A 118 8.68 -6.01 23.05
C ARG A 118 9.75 -7.06 22.79
N ILE A 119 11.01 -6.77 23.13
CA ILE A 119 12.13 -7.72 23.01
C ILE A 119 11.85 -8.97 23.87
N ILE A 120 11.50 -8.77 25.15
CA ILE A 120 11.18 -9.88 26.07
C ILE A 120 10.01 -10.73 25.54
N LYS A 121 8.94 -10.09 25.05
CA LYS A 121 7.79 -10.79 24.46
C LYS A 121 8.20 -11.62 23.23
N GLN A 122 9.07 -11.09 22.38
CA GLN A 122 9.59 -11.81 21.21
C GLN A 122 10.43 -13.02 21.61
N HIS A 123 11.32 -12.88 22.59
CA HIS A 123 12.14 -14.00 23.06
C HIS A 123 11.29 -15.11 23.69
N LEU A 124 10.30 -14.73 24.51
CA LEU A 124 9.38 -15.68 25.13
C LEU A 124 8.46 -16.38 24.12
N LYS A 125 8.15 -15.75 22.97
CA LYS A 125 7.33 -16.36 21.91
C LYS A 125 7.98 -17.64 21.36
N ASN A 126 9.30 -17.71 21.34
CA ASN A 126 10.07 -18.87 20.88
C ASN A 126 10.15 -19.99 21.94
N LYS A 127 9.78 -19.71 23.20
CA LYS A 127 9.75 -20.68 24.31
C LYS A 127 8.40 -21.40 24.48
N GLY A 128 7.41 -21.12 23.61
CA GLY A 128 6.07 -21.73 23.66
C GLY A 128 5.13 -21.09 24.71
N VAL A 129 3.95 -21.67 24.90
CA VAL A 129 2.92 -21.11 25.80
C VAL A 129 3.14 -21.59 27.23
N ILE A 130 3.47 -20.67 28.14
CA ILE A 130 3.64 -20.93 29.57
C ILE A 130 2.33 -20.63 30.30
N PHE A 131 1.75 -21.64 30.97
CA PHE A 131 0.43 -21.55 31.61
C PHE A 131 0.48 -21.31 33.14
N GLN A 132 1.65 -21.38 33.78
CA GLN A 132 1.82 -21.17 35.22
C GLN A 132 2.48 -19.82 35.50
N ALA A 133 1.98 -19.07 36.50
CA ALA A 133 2.41 -17.71 36.78
C ALA A 133 3.87 -17.62 37.27
N GLU A 134 4.28 -18.56 38.11
CA GLU A 134 5.62 -18.66 38.69
C GLU A 134 6.65 -19.03 37.60
N ALA A 135 6.30 -19.97 36.73
CA ALA A 135 7.13 -20.36 35.58
C ALA A 135 7.27 -19.21 34.56
N LEU A 136 6.17 -18.49 34.30
CA LEU A 136 6.19 -17.33 33.40
C LEU A 136 7.01 -16.18 34.00
N LYS A 137 6.91 -15.95 35.31
CA LYS A 137 7.71 -14.95 36.03
C LYS A 137 9.20 -15.29 35.95
N ALA A 138 9.58 -16.54 36.17
CA ALA A 138 10.96 -16.98 36.06
C ALA A 138 11.49 -16.80 34.63
N ALA A 139 10.70 -17.17 33.61
CA ALA A 139 11.09 -17.01 32.21
C ALA A 139 11.24 -15.53 31.80
N ILE A 140 10.35 -14.65 32.27
CA ILE A 140 10.46 -13.20 32.03
C ILE A 140 11.73 -12.64 32.68
N GLN A 141 12.04 -13.07 33.91
CA GLN A 141 13.25 -12.64 34.60
C GLN A 141 14.50 -13.10 33.85
N GLU A 142 14.54 -14.35 33.39
CA GLU A 142 15.64 -14.90 32.60
C GLU A 142 15.86 -14.10 31.30
N GLU A 143 14.79 -13.71 30.60
CA GLU A 143 14.92 -12.89 29.38
C GLU A 143 15.28 -11.44 29.67
N TRP A 144 14.79 -10.88 30.78
CA TRP A 144 15.19 -9.55 31.24
C TRP A 144 16.69 -9.49 31.52
N ASP A 145 17.23 -10.51 32.18
CA ASP A 145 18.64 -10.58 32.56
C ASP A 145 19.59 -10.72 31.35
N LYS A 146 19.06 -11.05 30.16
CA LYS A 146 19.82 -11.12 28.90
C LYS A 146 19.94 -9.78 28.17
N ILE A 147 19.11 -8.79 28.52
CA ILE A 147 19.10 -7.50 27.82
C ILE A 147 20.32 -6.69 28.23
N ILE A 148 21.15 -6.34 27.25
CA ILE A 148 22.38 -5.58 27.50
C ILE A 148 22.13 -4.07 27.39
N ILE A 149 23.01 -3.28 28.02
CA ILE A 149 22.83 -1.83 28.12
C ILE A 149 22.84 -1.14 26.75
N GLU A 150 23.56 -1.67 25.76
CA GLU A 150 23.54 -1.17 24.37
C GLU A 150 22.18 -1.32 23.69
N GLU A 151 21.41 -2.37 23.98
CA GLU A 151 20.04 -2.51 23.46
C GLU A 151 19.10 -1.46 24.06
N ILE A 152 19.30 -1.14 25.34
CA ILE A 152 18.56 -0.07 26.03
C ILE A 152 18.95 1.29 25.45
N LYS A 153 20.23 1.55 25.23
CA LYS A 153 20.72 2.80 24.61
C LYS A 153 20.21 2.96 23.18
N ASN A 154 20.17 1.91 22.38
CA ASN A 154 19.59 1.93 21.03
C ASN A 154 18.07 2.19 21.07
N ALA A 155 17.36 1.65 22.06
CA ALA A 155 15.95 1.96 22.26
C ALA A 155 15.72 3.42 22.68
N ILE A 156 16.69 4.07 23.34
CA ILE A 156 16.64 5.49 23.69
C ILE A 156 17.01 6.37 22.48
N SER A 157 18.03 6.00 21.70
CA SER A 157 18.56 6.82 20.61
C SER A 157 17.54 7.06 19.49
N THR A 158 16.57 6.18 19.33
CA THR A 158 15.46 6.29 18.35
C THR A 158 14.29 7.16 18.85
N MET A 159 14.35 7.72 20.07
CA MET A 159 13.29 8.59 20.60
C MET A 159 13.09 9.89 19.81
N PRO A 160 14.14 10.61 19.37
CA PRO A 160 13.99 11.85 18.59
C PRO A 160 13.23 11.63 17.28
N ASP A 161 13.53 10.54 16.56
CA ASP A 161 12.86 10.20 15.30
C ASP A 161 11.39 9.83 15.52
N ARG A 162 11.08 9.11 16.60
CA ARG A 162 9.68 8.80 16.97
C ARG A 162 8.90 10.05 17.40
N ALA A 163 9.58 11.04 17.99
CA ALA A 163 8.97 12.30 18.39
C ALA A 163 8.74 13.24 17.18
N SER A 164 9.67 13.28 16.22
CA SER A 164 9.60 14.14 15.03
C SER A 164 8.47 13.74 14.07
N VAL A 165 8.18 12.44 13.96
CA VAL A 165 7.04 11.91 13.18
C VAL A 165 5.68 12.42 13.69
N LYS A 166 5.56 12.81 14.97
CA LYS A 166 4.28 13.31 15.52
C LYS A 166 4.17 14.83 15.52
N LEU A 167 5.29 15.56 15.66
CA LEU A 167 5.30 17.03 15.59
C LEU A 167 4.93 17.57 14.20
N SER A 168 4.99 16.71 13.18
CA SER A 168 4.60 17.00 11.79
C SER A 168 3.14 16.62 11.45
N LEU A 169 2.35 16.09 12.39
CA LEU A 169 0.98 15.64 12.13
C LEU A 169 -0.07 16.53 12.82
N PRO A 170 -1.07 17.07 12.09
CA PRO A 170 -2.22 17.73 12.71
C PRO A 170 -3.04 16.76 13.57
N SER A 171 -3.76 17.27 14.58
CA SER A 171 -4.59 16.49 15.49
C SER A 171 -5.70 15.71 14.76
N LEU A 172 -5.52 14.39 14.62
CA LEU A 172 -6.48 13.47 13.98
C LEU A 172 -7.51 12.92 14.97
N THR A 173 -8.70 12.59 14.47
CA THR A 173 -9.86 12.08 15.24
C THR A 173 -9.82 10.56 15.45
N ARG A 174 -10.66 10.04 16.36
CA ARG A 174 -10.69 8.62 16.79
C ARG A 174 -10.92 7.60 15.65
N SER A 175 -11.62 7.98 14.58
CA SER A 175 -11.84 7.10 13.41
C SER A 175 -10.57 6.96 12.56
N GLN A 176 -9.76 8.01 12.47
CA GLN A 176 -8.49 8.02 11.77
C GLN A 176 -7.41 7.20 12.50
N PHE A 177 -7.52 7.09 13.83
CA PHE A 177 -6.63 6.25 14.65
C PHE A 177 -6.84 4.74 14.42
N SER A 178 -8.08 4.29 14.19
CA SER A 178 -8.38 2.89 13.85
C SER A 178 -7.80 2.48 12.50
N LEU A 179 -7.81 3.39 11.53
CA LEU A 179 -7.21 3.18 10.19
C LEU A 179 -5.68 3.08 10.29
N LEU A 180 -5.07 3.88 11.16
CA LEU A 180 -3.64 3.83 11.44
C LEU A 180 -3.25 2.52 12.17
N LEU A 181 -4.12 2.00 13.05
CA LEU A 181 -3.88 0.75 13.76
C LEU A 181 -3.93 -0.46 12.81
N SER A 182 -4.80 -0.46 11.79
CA SER A 182 -4.76 -1.45 10.71
C SER A 182 -3.46 -1.40 9.88
N LEU A 183 -2.89 -0.21 9.69
CA LEU A 183 -1.58 -0.03 9.06
C LEU A 183 -0.43 -0.51 9.96
N ILE A 184 -0.53 -0.34 11.28
CA ILE A 184 0.48 -0.82 12.24
C ILE A 184 0.41 -2.35 12.44
N VAL A 185 -0.78 -2.96 12.37
CA VAL A 185 -0.91 -4.43 12.34
C VAL A 185 -0.24 -5.00 11.08
N SER A 186 -0.30 -4.28 9.96
CA SER A 186 0.45 -4.60 8.74
C SER A 186 1.97 -4.45 8.95
N ALA A 187 2.41 -3.45 9.72
CA ALA A 187 3.83 -3.30 10.10
C ALA A 187 4.33 -4.38 11.09
N HIS A 188 3.47 -5.02 11.88
CA HIS A 188 3.87 -6.10 12.79
C HIS A 188 4.00 -7.47 12.11
N ALA A 189 3.40 -7.65 10.93
CA ALA A 189 3.65 -8.81 10.08
C ALA A 189 5.07 -8.79 9.48
N ILE A 190 5.69 -7.61 9.38
CA ILE A 190 7.04 -7.41 8.80
C ILE A 190 8.15 -7.92 9.74
N ASN A 191 7.93 -8.00 11.05
CA ASN A 191 8.98 -8.31 12.04
C ASN A 191 9.12 -9.80 12.44
N ASN A 192 8.40 -10.72 11.78
CA ASN A 192 8.68 -12.15 11.87
C ASN A 192 9.68 -12.53 10.74
N ARG A 193 10.93 -12.05 10.82
CA ARG A 193 12.06 -12.58 10.04
C ARG A 193 13.21 -12.97 10.94
N HIS A 194 13.15 -14.19 11.46
CA HIS A 194 14.34 -15.05 11.54
C HIS A 194 13.92 -16.45 11.08
N SER A 195 13.68 -16.56 9.78
CA SER A 195 14.20 -17.67 9.01
C SER A 195 14.99 -17.06 7.87
N HIS A 196 16.29 -17.36 7.83
CA HIS A 196 17.11 -17.08 6.66
C HIS A 196 16.56 -17.86 5.48
N GLY A 197 15.77 -17.18 4.65
CA GLY A 197 15.62 -17.47 3.24
C GLY A 197 15.98 -16.18 2.51
N SER A 198 17.05 -16.21 1.74
CA SER A 198 17.38 -15.17 0.76
C SER A 198 16.12 -14.81 -0.03
N GLY A 199 15.60 -13.58 0.15
CA GLY A 199 14.64 -13.03 -0.79
C GLY A 199 15.30 -13.12 -2.16
N LEU A 200 14.67 -13.78 -3.12
CA LEU A 200 15.27 -14.11 -4.42
C LEU A 200 16.06 -12.91 -4.96
N ALA A 201 17.37 -13.10 -5.10
CA ALA A 201 18.32 -12.15 -5.68
C ALA A 201 18.04 -11.84 -7.16
N THR A 202 16.93 -12.35 -7.70
CA THR A 202 16.49 -12.20 -9.08
C THR A 202 16.15 -10.74 -9.38
N PRO A 203 16.86 -10.10 -10.33
CA PRO A 203 16.54 -8.76 -10.79
C PRO A 203 15.12 -8.69 -11.36
N LYS A 204 14.48 -7.53 -11.22
CA LYS A 204 13.09 -7.30 -11.67
C LYS A 204 13.02 -6.17 -12.67
N ILE A 205 12.11 -6.29 -13.63
CA ILE A 205 11.67 -5.20 -14.50
C ILE A 205 10.25 -4.84 -14.11
N ASP A 206 10.06 -3.62 -13.63
CA ASP A 206 8.77 -3.09 -13.22
C ASP A 206 8.03 -2.50 -14.43
N THR A 207 6.95 -3.16 -14.84
CA THR A 207 6.09 -2.72 -15.96
C THR A 207 4.89 -1.89 -15.50
N HIS A 208 4.73 -1.66 -14.20
CA HIS A 208 3.62 -0.91 -13.63
C HIS A 208 4.15 0.01 -12.55
N SER A 209 4.57 1.19 -12.98
CA SER A 209 5.19 2.19 -12.14
C SER A 209 4.76 3.59 -12.60
N HIS A 210 4.58 4.50 -11.67
CA HIS A 210 4.14 5.86 -11.94
C HIS A 210 5.12 6.90 -11.46
N VAL A 211 5.08 8.06 -12.11
CA VAL A 211 5.74 9.29 -11.65
C VAL A 211 4.70 10.35 -11.37
N TYR A 212 4.96 11.18 -10.36
CA TYR A 212 4.06 12.23 -9.93
C TYR A 212 4.82 13.55 -9.72
N PRO A 213 5.39 14.13 -10.80
CA PRO A 213 6.20 15.35 -10.69
C PRO A 213 5.38 16.54 -10.19
N ASP A 214 6.03 17.50 -9.55
CA ASP A 214 5.37 18.63 -8.89
C ASP A 214 4.41 19.41 -9.79
N PHE A 215 4.77 19.64 -11.07
CA PHE A 215 3.90 20.34 -12.01
C PHE A 215 2.59 19.58 -12.25
N TYR A 216 2.65 18.25 -12.36
CA TYR A 216 1.49 17.41 -12.57
C TYR A 216 0.65 17.33 -11.30
N ARG A 217 1.31 17.16 -10.15
CA ARG A 217 0.67 17.19 -8.83
C ARG A 217 -0.12 18.49 -8.62
N GLN A 218 0.47 19.63 -8.97
CA GLN A 218 -0.18 20.93 -8.91
C GLN A 218 -1.35 21.05 -9.88
N ALA A 219 -1.21 20.56 -11.12
CA ALA A 219 -2.29 20.55 -12.10
C ALA A 219 -3.50 19.73 -11.61
N VAL A 220 -3.27 18.54 -11.03
CA VAL A 220 -4.31 17.68 -10.44
C VAL A 220 -5.05 18.39 -9.31
N ILE A 221 -4.32 19.05 -8.41
CA ILE A 221 -4.92 19.84 -7.31
C ILE A 221 -5.72 21.03 -7.86
N ALA A 222 -5.17 21.76 -8.83
CA ALA A 222 -5.81 22.92 -9.43
C ALA A 222 -7.10 22.55 -10.18
N ALA A 223 -7.14 21.37 -10.80
CA ALA A 223 -8.32 20.81 -11.45
C ALA A 223 -9.36 20.24 -10.45
N GLY A 224 -9.13 20.35 -9.13
CA GLY A 224 -10.11 20.01 -8.11
C GLY A 224 -10.19 18.53 -7.74
N TRP A 225 -9.23 17.70 -8.18
CA TRP A 225 -9.11 16.29 -7.78
C TRP A 225 -8.61 16.15 -6.34
N THR A 226 -9.45 16.60 -5.40
CA THR A 226 -9.18 16.66 -3.97
C THR A 226 -10.19 15.79 -3.19
N PRO A 227 -9.80 15.11 -2.10
CA PRO A 227 -8.48 15.19 -1.45
C PRO A 227 -7.35 14.57 -2.29
N GLY A 228 -7.65 13.66 -3.22
CA GLY A 228 -6.75 13.13 -4.23
C GLY A 228 -7.55 12.44 -5.34
N PRO A 229 -6.91 12.02 -6.44
CA PRO A 229 -7.62 11.41 -7.55
C PRO A 229 -8.25 10.08 -7.15
N ASP A 230 -9.41 9.76 -7.73
CA ASP A 230 -10.13 8.49 -7.51
C ASP A 230 -10.50 8.20 -6.04
N GLY A 231 -10.64 9.25 -5.24
CA GLY A 231 -10.96 9.16 -3.81
C GLY A 231 -9.75 8.87 -2.91
N ASN A 232 -8.52 8.88 -3.45
CA ASN A 232 -7.30 8.76 -2.65
C ASN A 232 -7.18 9.93 -1.65
N PRO A 233 -6.50 9.73 -0.51
CA PRO A 233 -6.41 10.75 0.55
C PRO A 233 -5.56 11.97 0.19
N ALA A 234 -4.69 11.86 -0.82
CA ALA A 234 -3.86 12.92 -1.36
C ALA A 234 -3.38 12.52 -2.78
N PRO A 235 -3.05 13.47 -3.67
CA PRO A 235 -2.16 13.18 -4.77
C PRO A 235 -0.81 12.73 -4.20
N PRO A 236 -0.20 11.64 -4.69
CA PRO A 236 1.03 11.11 -4.11
C PRO A 236 2.17 12.12 -4.10
N ASP A 237 2.97 12.07 -3.04
CA ASP A 237 4.27 12.71 -3.04
C ASP A 237 5.27 11.77 -3.72
N TRP A 238 6.01 12.28 -4.70
CA TRP A 238 6.95 11.50 -5.48
C TRP A 238 8.22 12.29 -5.72
N THR A 239 9.37 11.63 -5.57
CA THR A 239 10.66 12.15 -6.03
C THR A 239 11.39 11.06 -6.79
N LEU A 240 12.22 11.48 -7.74
CA LEU A 240 13.10 10.55 -8.46
C LEU A 240 14.03 9.80 -7.51
N GLU A 241 14.56 10.48 -6.49
CA GLU A 241 15.43 9.88 -5.48
C GLU A 241 14.73 8.75 -4.71
N ALA A 242 13.50 9.00 -4.22
CA ALA A 242 12.73 7.98 -3.52
C ALA A 242 12.41 6.79 -4.42
N HIS A 243 12.08 7.04 -5.69
CA HIS A 243 11.81 6.00 -6.67
C HIS A 243 13.06 5.15 -6.97
N LEU A 244 14.22 5.77 -7.21
CA LEU A 244 15.49 5.05 -7.44
C LEU A 244 15.92 4.26 -6.19
N SER A 245 15.76 4.84 -4.99
CA SER A 245 16.03 4.15 -3.73
C SER A 245 15.15 2.92 -3.54
N PHE A 246 13.85 3.04 -3.86
CA PHE A 246 12.94 1.88 -3.90
C PHE A 246 13.42 0.81 -4.88
N MET A 247 13.84 1.21 -6.07
CA MET A 247 14.32 0.27 -7.09
C MET A 247 15.55 -0.50 -6.60
N ASP A 248 16.54 0.21 -6.04
CA ASP A 248 17.76 -0.40 -5.52
C ASP A 248 17.45 -1.36 -4.35
N HIS A 249 16.53 -0.98 -3.47
CA HIS A 249 16.12 -1.82 -2.33
C HIS A 249 15.39 -3.10 -2.75
N ASN A 250 14.59 -3.06 -3.83
CA ASN A 250 13.80 -4.20 -4.30
C ASN A 250 14.44 -4.99 -5.44
N ASN A 251 15.68 -4.65 -5.80
CA ASN A 251 16.40 -5.22 -6.94
C ASN A 251 15.61 -5.07 -8.25
N VAL A 252 15.01 -3.89 -8.45
CA VAL A 252 14.38 -3.49 -9.71
C VAL A 252 15.45 -2.85 -10.58
N GLU A 253 15.83 -3.54 -11.65
CA GLU A 253 16.86 -3.07 -12.58
C GLU A 253 16.31 -1.93 -13.44
N LYS A 254 15.05 -2.02 -13.86
CA LYS A 254 14.41 -1.04 -14.73
C LYS A 254 12.92 -0.88 -14.42
N SER A 255 12.46 0.37 -14.35
CA SER A 255 11.04 0.73 -14.23
C SER A 255 10.57 1.39 -15.52
N TYR A 256 9.43 0.92 -16.05
CA TYR A 256 8.71 1.59 -17.13
C TYR A 256 7.65 2.49 -16.52
N VAL A 257 7.97 3.79 -16.46
CA VAL A 257 7.13 4.77 -15.77
C VAL A 257 6.01 5.30 -16.67
N SER A 258 4.88 5.67 -16.05
CA SER A 258 3.70 6.16 -16.76
C SER A 258 2.91 7.19 -15.95
N CYS A 259 2.05 7.96 -16.61
CA CYS A 259 1.04 8.76 -15.91
C CYS A 259 -0.03 7.82 -15.35
N SER A 260 -0.36 7.99 -14.06
CA SER A 260 -1.48 7.28 -13.44
C SER A 260 -2.81 8.00 -13.71
N SER A 261 -3.91 7.45 -13.18
CA SER A 261 -5.20 8.14 -13.08
C SER A 261 -5.04 9.44 -12.28
N PRO A 262 -5.72 10.54 -12.66
CA PRO A 262 -6.81 10.65 -13.64
C PRO A 262 -6.32 10.91 -15.08
N GLY A 263 -5.04 10.66 -15.36
CA GLY A 263 -4.43 10.94 -16.66
C GLY A 263 -4.11 12.42 -16.83
N THR A 264 -3.89 12.83 -18.08
CA THR A 264 -3.46 14.20 -18.42
C THR A 264 -4.63 15.08 -18.86
N PHE A 265 -5.78 14.48 -19.15
CA PHE A 265 -7.03 15.18 -19.40
C PHE A 265 -7.76 15.30 -18.06
N LEU A 266 -7.48 16.36 -17.31
CA LEU A 266 -8.00 16.55 -15.94
C LEU A 266 -9.42 17.12 -15.90
N ASP A 267 -9.76 17.89 -16.94
CA ASP A 267 -11.08 18.49 -17.18
C ASP A 267 -11.50 18.12 -18.60
N SER A 268 -12.67 17.49 -18.76
CA SER A 268 -13.18 17.09 -20.07
C SER A 268 -13.53 18.27 -20.98
N GLU A 269 -13.71 19.47 -20.42
CA GLU A 269 -14.10 20.67 -21.17
C GLU A 269 -12.90 21.49 -21.65
N ASP A 270 -11.71 21.31 -21.05
CA ASP A 270 -10.48 22.05 -21.43
C ASP A 270 -9.50 21.19 -22.23
N LEU A 271 -9.81 21.08 -23.53
CA LEU A 271 -8.98 20.34 -24.48
C LEU A 271 -7.55 20.88 -24.58
N ALA A 272 -7.37 22.21 -24.57
CA ALA A 272 -6.06 22.83 -24.74
C ALA A 272 -5.16 22.52 -23.53
N ALA A 273 -5.69 22.60 -22.31
CA ALA A 273 -4.96 22.23 -21.10
C ALA A 273 -4.59 20.74 -21.10
N GLY A 274 -5.52 19.86 -21.51
CA GLY A 274 -5.27 18.41 -21.59
C GLY A 274 -4.15 18.05 -22.58
N ILE A 275 -4.12 18.67 -23.76
CA ILE A 275 -3.04 18.48 -24.75
C ILE A 275 -1.71 18.98 -24.20
N PHE A 276 -1.68 20.20 -23.66
CA PHE A 276 -0.47 20.79 -23.09
C PHE A 276 0.11 19.93 -21.96
N LEU A 277 -0.73 19.50 -21.01
CA LEU A 277 -0.29 18.68 -19.89
C LEU A 277 0.21 17.32 -20.35
N THR A 278 -0.43 16.72 -21.37
CA THR A 278 0.06 15.47 -21.98
C THR A 278 1.46 15.62 -22.55
N GLN A 279 1.68 16.68 -23.34
CA GLN A 279 2.96 16.93 -23.96
C GLN A 279 4.05 17.20 -22.92
N GLN A 280 3.74 18.00 -21.90
CA GLN A 280 4.63 18.31 -20.80
C GLN A 280 5.01 17.04 -20.01
N PHE A 281 4.04 16.18 -19.71
CA PHE A 281 4.26 14.92 -19.00
C PHE A 281 5.14 13.95 -19.81
N ASN A 282 4.89 13.83 -21.11
CA ASN A 282 5.69 12.98 -22.00
C ASN A 282 7.12 13.53 -22.17
N ASN A 283 7.32 14.85 -22.20
CA ASN A 283 8.67 15.44 -22.20
C ASN A 283 9.42 15.11 -20.90
N PHE A 284 8.75 15.23 -19.76
CA PHE A 284 9.32 14.93 -18.46
C PHE A 284 9.78 13.46 -18.36
N THR A 285 8.94 12.49 -18.77
CA THR A 285 9.30 11.07 -18.73
C THR A 285 10.36 10.70 -19.75
N ALA A 286 10.37 11.34 -20.93
CA ALA A 286 11.44 11.21 -21.90
C ALA A 286 12.78 11.71 -21.35
N ASP A 287 12.79 12.85 -20.64
CA ASP A 287 13.99 13.39 -19.99
C ASP A 287 14.49 12.48 -18.87
N LEU A 288 13.59 11.90 -18.06
CA LEU A 288 13.98 10.89 -17.05
C LEU A 288 14.68 9.69 -17.69
N LYS A 289 14.11 9.15 -18.77
CA LYS A 289 14.74 8.06 -19.53
C LYS A 289 16.09 8.48 -20.10
N LYS A 290 16.21 9.69 -20.65
CA LYS A 290 17.48 10.18 -21.19
C LYS A 290 18.57 10.29 -20.12
N GLN A 291 18.21 10.69 -18.90
CA GLN A 291 19.14 10.79 -17.78
C GLN A 291 19.48 9.42 -17.16
N HIS A 292 18.54 8.48 -17.19
CA HIS A 292 18.69 7.16 -16.58
C HIS A 292 18.31 5.99 -17.52
N PRO A 293 18.92 5.85 -18.71
CA PRO A 293 18.41 4.97 -19.79
C PRO A 293 18.39 3.47 -19.45
N ASN A 294 19.28 3.05 -18.55
CA ASN A 294 19.36 1.67 -18.07
C ASN A 294 18.38 1.38 -16.92
N ARG A 295 17.85 2.41 -16.27
CA ARG A 295 16.99 2.30 -15.08
C ARG A 295 15.54 2.71 -15.36
N ILE A 296 15.32 3.63 -16.29
CA ILE A 296 14.00 4.18 -16.59
C ILE A 296 13.67 3.97 -18.08
N GLY A 297 12.53 3.35 -18.34
CA GLY A 297 11.79 3.45 -19.60
C GLY A 297 10.49 4.20 -19.36
N PHE A 298 9.71 4.47 -20.41
CA PHE A 298 8.40 5.11 -20.19
C PHE A 298 7.32 4.69 -21.18
N PHE A 299 6.09 4.68 -20.68
CA PHE A 299 4.88 4.58 -21.48
C PHE A 299 4.24 5.97 -21.59
N ALA A 300 4.15 6.47 -22.82
CA ALA A 300 3.65 7.82 -23.08
C ALA A 300 2.13 7.89 -22.89
N SER A 301 1.63 9.00 -22.37
CA SER A 301 0.20 9.30 -22.35
C SER A 301 -0.26 9.84 -23.70
N LEU A 302 -1.55 9.69 -24.00
CA LEU A 302 -2.20 10.32 -25.16
C LEU A 302 -3.25 11.31 -24.69
N PRO A 303 -3.47 12.43 -25.40
CA PRO A 303 -4.47 13.45 -25.07
C PRO A 303 -5.90 12.99 -25.47
N LEU A 304 -6.24 11.75 -25.13
CA LEU A 304 -7.58 11.21 -25.29
C LEU A 304 -8.53 11.90 -24.30
N PRO A 305 -9.77 12.23 -24.72
CA PRO A 305 -10.49 11.65 -25.87
C PRO A 305 -10.29 12.34 -27.23
N SER A 306 -9.37 13.30 -27.39
CA SER A 306 -9.14 13.94 -28.69
C SER A 306 -8.38 13.03 -29.67
N ILE A 307 -9.09 12.53 -30.69
CA ILE A 307 -8.53 11.60 -31.68
C ILE A 307 -7.44 12.25 -32.55
N PRO A 308 -7.62 13.46 -33.12
CA PRO A 308 -6.59 14.09 -33.94
C PRO A 308 -5.30 14.33 -33.15
N ASP A 309 -5.41 14.93 -31.96
CA ASP A 309 -4.24 15.23 -31.13
C ASP A 309 -3.56 13.94 -30.61
N ALA A 310 -4.32 12.88 -30.37
CA ALA A 310 -3.75 11.58 -30.03
C ALA A 310 -2.91 10.99 -31.18
N LEU A 311 -3.34 11.16 -32.43
CA LEU A 311 -2.58 10.69 -33.59
C LEU A 311 -1.26 11.46 -33.75
N ASP A 312 -1.27 12.78 -33.54
CA ASP A 312 -0.07 13.61 -33.59
C ASP A 312 0.88 13.28 -32.43
N GLU A 313 0.33 13.10 -31.22
CA GLU A 313 1.12 12.76 -30.04
C GLU A 313 1.74 11.37 -30.11
N ILE A 314 1.12 10.40 -30.79
CA ILE A 314 1.74 9.08 -31.03
C ILE A 314 3.07 9.23 -31.76
N ASP A 315 3.10 9.98 -32.87
CA ASP A 315 4.32 10.14 -33.65
C ASP A 315 5.38 10.95 -32.89
N ARG A 316 4.95 11.98 -32.14
CA ARG A 316 5.84 12.79 -31.30
C ARG A 316 6.46 11.97 -30.16
N ALA A 317 5.65 11.22 -29.42
CA ALA A 317 6.11 10.40 -28.30
C ALA A 317 7.08 9.29 -28.76
N LEU A 318 6.86 8.70 -29.94
CA LEU A 318 7.80 7.76 -30.53
C LEU A 318 9.13 8.42 -30.89
N ALA A 319 9.11 9.65 -31.43
CA ALA A 319 10.33 10.42 -31.69
C ALA A 319 11.09 10.80 -30.41
N LEU A 320 10.39 10.98 -29.29
CA LEU A 320 10.99 11.13 -27.94
C LEU A 320 11.55 9.81 -27.37
N GLY A 321 11.33 8.69 -28.05
CA GLY A 321 11.85 7.39 -27.65
C GLY A 321 10.96 6.62 -26.67
N ALA A 322 9.64 6.86 -26.67
CA ALA A 322 8.68 6.07 -25.88
C ALA A 322 8.86 4.55 -26.09
N ASP A 323 8.67 3.77 -25.04
CA ASP A 323 8.74 2.31 -25.06
C ASP A 323 7.36 1.65 -25.26
N GLY A 324 6.30 2.45 -25.15
CA GLY A 324 4.91 2.07 -25.29
C GLY A 324 4.02 3.23 -24.89
N PHE A 325 2.75 2.95 -24.62
CA PHE A 325 1.75 3.96 -24.26
C PHE A 325 0.91 3.49 -23.07
N VAL A 326 0.54 4.42 -22.18
CA VAL A 326 -0.39 4.17 -21.08
C VAL A 326 -1.79 4.62 -21.49
N PHE A 327 -2.75 3.73 -21.32
CA PHE A 327 -4.16 3.93 -21.63
C PHE A 327 -4.96 3.82 -20.33
N LEU A 328 -5.75 4.84 -20.00
CA LEU A 328 -6.73 4.68 -18.92
C LEU A 328 -7.84 3.72 -19.39
N SER A 329 -8.42 2.95 -18.48
CA SER A 329 -9.51 1.99 -18.78
C SER A 329 -10.71 2.62 -19.52
N ASN A 330 -10.94 3.91 -19.32
CA ASN A 330 -11.85 4.68 -20.16
C ASN A 330 -11.43 6.17 -20.17
N TYR A 331 -11.91 6.90 -21.17
CA TYR A 331 -11.77 8.37 -21.24
C TYR A 331 -13.16 9.01 -21.18
N TYR A 332 -13.62 9.37 -19.98
CA TYR A 332 -14.97 9.92 -19.76
C TYR A 332 -16.08 9.06 -20.38
N GLY A 333 -15.97 7.74 -20.21
CA GLY A 333 -16.93 6.75 -20.72
C GLY A 333 -16.71 6.32 -22.17
N LEU A 334 -15.69 6.85 -22.84
CA LEU A 334 -15.14 6.29 -24.07
C LEU A 334 -14.27 5.07 -23.73
N TYR A 335 -14.87 3.88 -23.80
CA TYR A 335 -14.14 2.61 -23.66
C TYR A 335 -13.52 2.17 -24.99
N HIS A 336 -12.55 1.27 -24.90
CA HIS A 336 -11.63 0.90 -25.96
C HIS A 336 -12.23 0.14 -27.15
N GLY A 337 -13.41 -0.46 -27.01
CA GLY A 337 -14.17 -1.05 -28.11
C GLY A 337 -14.99 -0.05 -28.92
N ASP A 338 -14.91 1.25 -28.60
CA ASP A 338 -15.61 2.31 -29.33
C ASP A 338 -14.96 2.58 -30.71
N PRO A 339 -15.74 2.55 -31.81
CA PRO A 339 -15.22 2.78 -33.16
C PRO A 339 -14.49 4.12 -33.34
N ARG A 340 -14.76 5.13 -32.50
CA ARG A 340 -14.05 6.42 -32.54
C ARG A 340 -12.55 6.28 -32.25
N LEU A 341 -12.14 5.26 -31.50
CA LEU A 341 -10.73 4.99 -31.19
C LEU A 341 -10.02 4.18 -32.29
N LYS A 342 -10.75 3.68 -33.30
CA LYS A 342 -10.17 2.86 -34.38
C LYS A 342 -8.95 3.51 -35.05
N PRO A 343 -8.94 4.81 -35.43
CA PRO A 343 -7.76 5.42 -36.05
C PRO A 343 -6.51 5.40 -35.16
N VAL A 344 -6.70 5.59 -33.84
CA VAL A 344 -5.60 5.54 -32.84
C VAL A 344 -5.01 4.13 -32.81
N TYR A 345 -5.85 3.10 -32.77
CA TYR A 345 -5.38 1.71 -32.78
C TYR A 345 -4.73 1.31 -34.09
N GLU A 346 -5.23 1.75 -35.24
CA GLU A 346 -4.59 1.50 -36.53
C GLU A 346 -3.18 2.07 -36.56
N ARG A 347 -2.99 3.31 -36.08
CA ARG A 347 -1.67 3.95 -36.00
C ARG A 347 -0.72 3.21 -35.06
N LEU A 348 -1.18 2.85 -33.87
CA LEU A 348 -0.37 2.10 -32.90
C LEU A 348 -0.03 0.68 -33.39
N ASN A 349 -0.95 0.02 -34.07
CA ASN A 349 -0.78 -1.32 -34.61
C ASN A 349 0.26 -1.38 -35.73
N GLN A 350 0.33 -0.34 -36.57
CA GLN A 350 1.40 -0.19 -37.57
C GLN A 350 2.80 -0.17 -36.95
N ARG A 351 2.91 0.26 -35.69
CA ARG A 351 4.18 0.33 -34.93
C ARG A 351 4.40 -0.86 -34.01
N GLY A 352 3.46 -1.80 -33.91
CA GLY A 352 3.54 -2.93 -32.97
C GLY A 352 3.66 -2.49 -31.51
N ALA A 353 2.93 -1.42 -31.14
CA ALA A 353 3.09 -0.77 -29.85
C ALA A 353 2.71 -1.66 -28.66
N VAL A 354 3.41 -1.45 -27.53
CA VAL A 354 3.03 -1.97 -26.21
C VAL A 354 2.10 -0.95 -25.53
N LEU A 355 0.95 -1.41 -25.06
CA LEU A 355 -0.10 -0.61 -24.43
C LEU A 355 -0.32 -1.11 -23.00
N PHE A 356 0.02 -0.28 -22.02
CA PHE A 356 -0.27 -0.54 -20.62
C PHE A 356 -1.64 0.05 -20.27
N ILE A 357 -2.57 -0.79 -19.81
CA ILE A 357 -3.86 -0.34 -19.32
C ILE A 357 -3.69 0.05 -17.86
N HIS A 358 -4.15 1.23 -17.46
CA HIS A 358 -4.25 1.63 -16.07
C HIS A 358 -5.73 1.91 -15.74
N PRO A 359 -6.27 1.41 -14.63
CA PRO A 359 -7.65 1.71 -14.26
C PRO A 359 -7.87 3.19 -13.94
N THR A 360 -9.11 3.66 -14.13
CA THR A 360 -9.60 4.93 -13.61
C THR A 360 -11.03 4.74 -13.11
N ASN A 361 -11.66 5.80 -12.62
CA ASN A 361 -13.06 5.77 -12.21
C ASN A 361 -13.97 5.25 -13.35
N PRO A 362 -14.90 4.32 -13.05
CA PRO A 362 -15.85 3.83 -14.05
C PRO A 362 -16.77 4.97 -14.48
N CYS A 363 -16.80 5.30 -15.76
CA CYS A 363 -17.71 6.31 -16.29
C CYS A 363 -18.80 5.63 -17.14
N PRO A 364 -19.96 5.28 -16.56
CA PRO A 364 -21.04 4.72 -17.35
C PRO A 364 -21.57 5.79 -18.34
N ARG A 365 -22.05 5.42 -19.53
CA ARG A 365 -22.69 6.34 -20.51
C ARG A 365 -24.20 6.46 -20.27
N ASN A 366 -24.78 7.66 -20.39
CA ASN A 366 -26.24 7.94 -20.31
C ASN A 366 -27.03 7.31 -19.14
N ALA A 367 -26.73 7.62 -17.88
CA ALA A 367 -27.67 7.32 -16.77
C ALA A 367 -28.34 8.64 -16.39
N PRO A 368 -29.66 8.65 -16.24
CA PRO A 368 -30.38 9.85 -15.83
C PRO A 368 -29.85 10.30 -14.46
N ASP A 369 -29.72 11.61 -14.29
CA ASP A 369 -29.56 12.22 -12.97
C ASP A 369 -30.85 11.93 -12.19
N VAL A 370 -30.76 11.00 -11.24
CA VAL A 370 -31.88 10.68 -10.36
C VAL A 370 -31.70 11.54 -9.12
N SER A 371 -32.44 12.65 -9.06
CA SER A 371 -32.66 13.41 -7.82
C SER A 371 -31.42 14.01 -7.13
N GLY A 372 -30.47 14.59 -7.88
CA GLY A 372 -29.44 15.46 -7.30
C GLY A 372 -28.35 14.72 -6.50
N THR A 373 -28.23 13.41 -6.68
CA THR A 373 -27.09 12.59 -6.27
C THR A 373 -26.21 12.32 -7.48
N SER A 374 -24.89 12.36 -7.30
CA SER A 374 -23.95 12.11 -8.40
C SER A 374 -24.21 10.73 -8.98
N ARG A 375 -24.27 10.64 -10.32
CA ARG A 375 -24.53 9.40 -11.07
C ARG A 375 -23.66 8.21 -10.63
N LEU A 376 -22.41 8.49 -10.24
CA LEU A 376 -21.45 7.48 -9.77
C LEU A 376 -21.97 6.75 -8.53
N ASP A 377 -22.73 7.41 -7.67
CA ASP A 377 -23.24 6.89 -6.40
C ASP A 377 -24.21 5.71 -6.60
N TYR A 378 -24.89 5.66 -7.75
CA TYR A 378 -25.80 4.56 -8.09
C TYR A 378 -25.11 3.37 -8.76
N VAL A 379 -24.05 3.62 -9.54
CA VAL A 379 -23.40 2.59 -10.36
C VAL A 379 -22.17 2.01 -9.67
N ALA A 380 -21.55 2.78 -8.76
CA ALA A 380 -20.42 2.38 -7.93
C ALA A 380 -20.70 2.79 -6.47
N PRO A 381 -21.68 2.14 -5.81
CA PRO A 381 -22.22 2.56 -4.51
C PRO A 381 -21.20 2.60 -3.37
N LEU A 382 -20.05 1.92 -3.54
CA LEU A 382 -18.97 1.92 -2.55
C LEU A 382 -18.02 3.11 -2.73
N MET A 383 -18.02 3.82 -3.86
CA MET A 383 -17.09 4.93 -4.11
C MET A 383 -17.34 6.14 -3.19
N ASN A 384 -18.54 6.27 -2.62
CA ASN A 384 -18.84 7.28 -1.61
C ASN A 384 -18.26 6.96 -0.23
N VAL A 385 -17.78 5.73 -0.02
CA VAL A 385 -17.28 5.25 1.27
C VAL A 385 -15.80 4.86 1.18
N PHE A 386 -15.38 4.32 0.04
CA PHE A 386 -14.04 3.80 -0.20
C PHE A 386 -13.46 4.38 -1.49
N PRO A 387 -12.14 4.64 -1.55
CA PRO A 387 -11.47 5.03 -2.80
C PRO A 387 -11.69 3.99 -3.90
N ALA A 388 -11.74 4.43 -5.17
CA ALA A 388 -12.01 3.56 -6.32
C ALA A 388 -11.04 2.36 -6.45
N PRO A 389 -9.74 2.45 -6.09
CA PRO A 389 -8.83 1.30 -6.07
C PRO A 389 -9.33 0.11 -5.23
N THR A 390 -10.19 0.34 -4.24
CA THR A 390 -10.73 -0.70 -3.34
C THR A 390 -11.48 -1.80 -4.10
N LEU A 391 -12.20 -1.45 -5.16
CA LEU A 391 -13.02 -2.40 -5.90
C LEU A 391 -13.16 -2.02 -7.37
N GLU A 392 -13.46 -0.77 -7.66
CA GLU A 392 -13.88 -0.34 -8.99
C GLU A 392 -12.78 -0.44 -10.04
N PHE A 393 -11.52 -0.20 -9.67
CA PHE A 393 -10.38 -0.36 -10.58
C PHE A 393 -10.29 -1.78 -11.17
N ILE A 394 -10.58 -2.80 -10.34
CA ILE A 394 -10.57 -4.21 -10.72
C ILE A 394 -11.69 -4.51 -11.73
N PHE A 395 -12.88 -3.96 -11.49
CA PHE A 395 -14.02 -4.15 -12.39
C PHE A 395 -13.93 -3.32 -13.67
N ASP A 396 -13.39 -2.10 -13.62
CA ASP A 396 -13.28 -1.23 -14.79
C ASP A 396 -12.21 -1.74 -15.77
N THR A 397 -11.09 -2.25 -15.25
CA THR A 397 -10.11 -2.99 -16.05
C THR A 397 -10.75 -4.21 -16.73
N THR A 398 -11.57 -4.97 -15.99
CA THR A 398 -12.25 -6.15 -16.52
C THR A 398 -13.22 -5.78 -17.64
N ARG A 399 -13.98 -4.70 -17.44
CA ARG A 399 -14.91 -4.15 -18.43
C ARG A 399 -14.17 -3.73 -19.71
N THR A 400 -13.03 -3.09 -19.55
CA THR A 400 -12.15 -2.68 -20.66
C THR A 400 -11.67 -3.86 -21.49
N VAL A 401 -11.13 -4.90 -20.84
CA VAL A 401 -10.63 -6.08 -21.56
C VAL A 401 -11.77 -6.85 -22.21
N ALA A 402 -12.92 -6.97 -21.54
CA ALA A 402 -14.12 -7.57 -22.15
C ALA A 402 -14.59 -6.78 -23.38
N ASP A 403 -14.59 -5.45 -23.34
CA ASP A 403 -14.95 -4.59 -24.48
C ASP A 403 -13.95 -4.76 -25.64
N LEU A 404 -12.64 -4.76 -25.37
CA LEU A 404 -11.59 -5.01 -26.37
C LEU A 404 -11.75 -6.35 -27.10
N ILE A 405 -12.11 -7.40 -26.36
CA ILE A 405 -12.31 -8.75 -26.91
C ILE A 405 -13.62 -8.81 -27.69
N LEU A 406 -14.75 -8.48 -27.06
CA LEU A 406 -16.08 -8.69 -27.63
C LEU A 406 -16.40 -7.74 -28.79
N SER A 407 -15.80 -6.54 -28.82
CA SER A 407 -15.88 -5.65 -29.99
C SER A 407 -15.02 -6.10 -31.17
N GLY A 408 -14.11 -7.07 -30.95
CA GLY A 408 -13.12 -7.48 -31.95
C GLY A 408 -11.93 -6.52 -32.10
N THR A 409 -11.87 -5.43 -31.31
CA THR A 409 -10.81 -4.42 -31.40
C THR A 409 -9.43 -5.03 -31.21
N ALA A 410 -9.23 -5.90 -30.21
CA ALA A 410 -7.93 -6.54 -30.01
C ALA A 410 -7.53 -7.44 -31.20
N ALA A 411 -8.49 -8.19 -31.75
CA ALA A 411 -8.24 -9.10 -32.87
C ALA A 411 -7.97 -8.38 -34.20
N ALA A 412 -8.61 -7.24 -34.44
CA ALA A 412 -8.37 -6.40 -35.61
C ALA A 412 -6.97 -5.76 -35.62
N HIS A 413 -6.35 -5.60 -34.45
CA HIS A 413 -5.06 -4.95 -34.27
C HIS A 413 -4.03 -5.93 -33.70
N ALA A 414 -3.74 -6.98 -34.47
CA ALA A 414 -2.99 -8.16 -34.04
C ALA A 414 -1.53 -7.92 -33.59
N ASN A 415 -0.93 -6.78 -33.95
CA ASN A 415 0.45 -6.43 -33.59
C ASN A 415 0.54 -5.72 -32.22
N LEU A 416 -0.59 -5.27 -31.68
CA LEU A 416 -0.62 -4.63 -30.37
C LEU A 416 -0.38 -5.65 -29.26
N LYS A 417 0.40 -5.23 -28.26
CA LYS A 417 0.66 -5.98 -27.04
C LYS A 417 0.11 -5.22 -25.85
N TRP A 418 -0.73 -5.85 -25.04
CA TRP A 418 -1.44 -5.25 -23.92
C TRP A 418 -0.85 -5.72 -22.60
N ILE A 419 -0.58 -4.79 -21.69
CA ILE A 419 -0.28 -5.10 -20.29
C ILE A 419 -1.53 -4.75 -19.50
N VAL A 420 -2.16 -5.78 -18.90
CA VAL A 420 -3.36 -5.65 -18.08
C VAL A 420 -2.95 -5.66 -16.61
N PRO A 421 -3.40 -4.69 -15.82
CA PRO A 421 -2.91 -4.52 -14.46
C PRO A 421 -3.58 -5.47 -13.47
N HIS A 422 -2.95 -5.60 -12.31
CA HIS A 422 -3.55 -6.23 -11.12
C HIS A 422 -3.98 -7.68 -11.38
N CYS A 423 -3.08 -8.47 -12.00
CA CYS A 423 -3.31 -9.88 -12.32
C CYS A 423 -4.57 -10.13 -13.18
N GLY A 424 -4.92 -9.17 -14.05
CA GLY A 424 -6.09 -9.26 -14.92
C GLY A 424 -7.40 -8.78 -14.28
N GLY A 425 -7.35 -8.12 -13.13
CA GLY A 425 -8.54 -7.63 -12.44
C GLY A 425 -9.50 -8.76 -12.06
N ALA A 426 -10.79 -8.63 -12.40
CA ALA A 426 -11.80 -9.65 -12.16
C ALA A 426 -11.96 -10.66 -13.32
N LEU A 427 -11.16 -10.55 -14.39
CA LEU A 427 -11.18 -11.50 -15.51
C LEU A 427 -11.12 -12.97 -15.09
N PRO A 428 -10.26 -13.40 -14.14
CA PRO A 428 -10.14 -14.82 -13.80
C PRO A 428 -11.47 -15.45 -13.33
N SER A 429 -12.37 -14.65 -12.76
CA SER A 429 -13.66 -15.12 -12.23
C SER A 429 -14.81 -15.00 -13.23
N VAL A 430 -14.69 -14.16 -14.27
CA VAL A 430 -15.83 -13.83 -15.16
C VAL A 430 -15.60 -14.16 -16.63
N LEU A 431 -14.39 -14.56 -17.02
CA LEU A 431 -14.01 -14.81 -18.41
C LEU A 431 -14.93 -15.80 -19.11
N ASP A 432 -15.13 -16.99 -18.52
CA ASP A 432 -16.04 -18.01 -19.08
C ASP A 432 -17.46 -17.48 -19.25
N ARG A 433 -17.94 -16.66 -18.32
CA ARG A 433 -19.32 -16.17 -18.31
C ARG A 433 -19.58 -15.22 -19.47
N PHE A 434 -18.78 -14.17 -19.62
CA PHE A 434 -19.07 -13.19 -20.66
C PHE A 434 -18.82 -13.76 -22.07
N LEU A 435 -17.86 -14.67 -22.23
CA LEU A 435 -17.63 -15.36 -23.50
C LEU A 435 -18.79 -16.28 -23.87
N ARG A 436 -19.24 -17.15 -22.95
CA ARG A 436 -20.36 -18.07 -23.22
C ARG A 436 -21.65 -17.33 -23.48
N ILE A 437 -21.98 -16.32 -22.67
CA ILE A 437 -23.23 -15.57 -22.83
C ILE A 437 -23.22 -14.75 -24.12
N SER A 438 -22.10 -14.10 -24.48
CA SER A 438 -21.99 -13.38 -25.75
C SER A 438 -22.06 -14.31 -26.96
N SER A 439 -21.51 -15.53 -26.89
CA SER A 439 -21.63 -16.51 -27.97
C SER A 439 -23.06 -17.04 -28.16
N ILE A 440 -23.89 -17.05 -27.10
CA ILE A 440 -25.28 -17.52 -27.16
C ILE A 440 -26.21 -16.38 -27.60
N LEU A 441 -26.07 -15.20 -27.01
CA LEU A 441 -27.00 -14.08 -27.19
C LEU A 441 -26.59 -13.15 -28.34
N GLY A 442 -25.32 -13.14 -28.72
CA GLY A 442 -24.77 -12.19 -29.68
C GLY A 442 -24.90 -10.73 -29.21
N ALA A 443 -24.72 -9.80 -30.15
CA ALA A 443 -24.99 -8.39 -29.94
C ALA A 443 -26.51 -8.16 -29.87
N LYS A 444 -26.91 -7.14 -29.12
CA LYS A 444 -28.32 -6.70 -29.08
C LYS A 444 -28.77 -6.28 -30.48
N ALA A 445 -30.04 -6.57 -30.79
CA ALA A 445 -30.67 -6.08 -32.02
C ALA A 445 -30.57 -4.54 -32.10
N GLY A 446 -30.14 -4.02 -33.26
CA GLY A 446 -29.94 -2.58 -33.48
C GLY A 446 -28.67 -2.00 -32.88
N SER A 447 -27.77 -2.83 -32.30
CA SER A 447 -26.44 -2.39 -31.89
C SER A 447 -25.64 -1.88 -33.09
N ASP A 448 -24.99 -0.73 -32.94
CA ASP A 448 -24.01 -0.18 -33.89
C ASP A 448 -22.68 -0.96 -33.86
N ARG A 449 -22.50 -1.81 -32.85
CA ARG A 449 -21.31 -2.65 -32.65
C ARG A 449 -21.66 -4.12 -32.85
N PRO A 450 -21.08 -4.80 -33.84
CA PRO A 450 -21.17 -6.26 -33.92
C PRO A 450 -20.39 -6.88 -32.75
N SER A 451 -20.96 -7.90 -32.11
CA SER A 451 -20.21 -8.72 -31.16
C SER A 451 -19.44 -9.77 -31.93
N VAL A 452 -18.16 -9.96 -31.63
CA VAL A 452 -17.42 -11.11 -32.14
C VAL A 452 -17.60 -12.28 -31.16
N PRO A 453 -18.25 -13.38 -31.58
CA PRO A 453 -18.42 -14.52 -30.71
C PRO A 453 -17.07 -15.20 -30.48
N TYR A 454 -16.67 -15.28 -29.22
CA TYR A 454 -15.50 -16.04 -28.80
C TYR A 454 -15.93 -17.15 -27.85
N ASN A 455 -15.31 -18.31 -28.00
CA ASN A 455 -15.29 -19.32 -26.95
C ASN A 455 -14.00 -19.18 -26.11
N ILE A 456 -13.91 -19.92 -25.01
CA ILE A 456 -12.74 -19.84 -24.12
C ILE A 456 -11.43 -20.13 -24.85
N THR A 457 -11.39 -21.11 -25.75
CA THR A 457 -10.17 -21.48 -26.50
C THR A 457 -9.69 -20.37 -27.41
N THR A 458 -10.60 -19.76 -28.19
CA THR A 458 -10.28 -18.68 -29.14
C THR A 458 -9.92 -17.38 -28.42
N ALA A 459 -10.61 -17.05 -27.32
CA ALA A 459 -10.26 -15.90 -26.48
C ALA A 459 -8.90 -16.06 -25.79
N VAL A 460 -8.62 -17.25 -25.24
CA VAL A 460 -7.31 -17.54 -24.63
C VAL A 460 -6.21 -17.55 -25.68
N ALA A 461 -6.46 -18.03 -26.90
CA ALA A 461 -5.49 -17.96 -28.00
C ALA A 461 -5.19 -16.51 -28.41
N LEU A 462 -6.22 -15.65 -28.51
CA LEU A 462 -6.06 -14.22 -28.72
C LEU A 462 -5.23 -13.58 -27.60
N MET A 463 -5.60 -13.85 -26.35
CA MET A 463 -4.90 -13.32 -25.18
C MET A 463 -3.46 -13.82 -25.10
N ASN A 464 -3.18 -15.09 -25.39
CA ASN A 464 -1.83 -15.62 -25.44
C ASN A 464 -0.98 -14.97 -26.54
N ARG A 465 -1.57 -14.43 -27.60
CA ARG A 465 -0.81 -13.71 -28.62
C ARG A 465 -0.50 -12.27 -28.20
N GLN A 466 -1.43 -11.61 -27.52
CA GLN A 466 -1.41 -10.15 -27.41
C GLN A 466 -1.44 -9.60 -25.97
N PHE A 467 -1.66 -10.40 -24.94
CA PHE A 467 -1.90 -9.91 -23.58
C PHE A 467 -0.89 -10.46 -22.58
N TRP A 468 -0.43 -9.58 -21.69
CA TRP A 468 0.38 -9.82 -20.52
C TRP A 468 -0.34 -9.24 -19.31
N PHE A 469 -0.05 -9.77 -18.14
CA PHE A 469 -0.70 -9.42 -16.88
C PHE A 469 0.36 -9.04 -15.87
N ASP A 470 0.40 -7.78 -15.44
CA ASP A 470 1.30 -7.44 -14.33
C ASP A 470 0.76 -8.02 -13.02
N LEU A 471 1.66 -8.18 -12.06
CA LEU A 471 1.34 -8.71 -10.74
C LEU A 471 1.18 -7.62 -9.68
N ALA A 472 1.02 -6.35 -10.06
CA ALA A 472 0.95 -5.25 -9.10
C ALA A 472 -0.27 -5.37 -8.17
N GLY A 473 -0.14 -4.80 -6.97
CA GLY A 473 -1.24 -4.63 -6.02
C GLY A 473 -1.58 -5.84 -5.14
N LEU A 474 -2.73 -5.75 -4.46
CA LEU A 474 -3.15 -6.60 -3.34
C LEU A 474 -4.02 -7.80 -3.76
N SER A 475 -4.39 -7.92 -5.03
CA SER A 475 -5.34 -8.94 -5.51
C SER A 475 -4.66 -10.22 -6.01
N MET A 476 -3.36 -10.14 -6.31
CA MET A 476 -2.60 -11.18 -7.02
C MET A 476 -2.66 -12.55 -6.33
N GLN A 477 -2.51 -12.60 -5.00
CA GLN A 477 -2.29 -13.82 -4.21
C GLN A 477 -3.39 -14.87 -4.44
N SER A 478 -4.63 -14.42 -4.65
CA SER A 478 -5.79 -15.31 -4.91
C SER A 478 -6.08 -15.49 -6.40
N GLN A 479 -5.84 -14.48 -7.22
CA GLN A 479 -6.21 -14.46 -8.64
C GLN A 479 -5.23 -15.26 -9.52
N ILE A 480 -3.94 -15.29 -9.13
CA ILE A 480 -2.86 -15.85 -9.94
C ILE A 480 -3.03 -17.35 -10.22
N TRP A 481 -3.72 -18.10 -9.36
CA TRP A 481 -3.98 -19.54 -9.53
C TRP A 481 -4.78 -19.84 -10.80
N ASN A 482 -5.86 -19.10 -11.01
CA ASN A 482 -6.70 -19.24 -12.19
C ASN A 482 -6.00 -18.72 -13.44
N MET A 483 -5.27 -17.62 -13.31
CA MET A 483 -4.52 -17.06 -14.44
C MET A 483 -3.41 -17.99 -14.90
N LYS A 484 -2.66 -18.62 -13.98
CA LYS A 484 -1.65 -19.62 -14.30
C LYS A 484 -2.24 -20.76 -15.11
N ARG A 485 -3.41 -21.26 -14.72
CA ARG A 485 -4.11 -22.34 -15.44
C ARG A 485 -4.44 -21.96 -16.88
N LEU A 486 -4.75 -20.68 -17.15
CA LEU A 486 -5.15 -20.21 -18.47
C LEU A 486 -3.96 -19.85 -19.37
N PHE A 487 -2.93 -19.24 -18.80
CA PHE A 487 -1.88 -18.56 -19.59
C PHE A 487 -0.46 -19.05 -19.32
N GLY A 488 -0.24 -19.89 -18.30
CA GLY A 488 1.10 -20.29 -17.87
C GLY A 488 1.90 -19.11 -17.30
N SER A 489 3.21 -19.27 -17.15
CA SER A 489 4.12 -18.28 -16.56
C SER A 489 4.59 -17.19 -17.54
N ASP A 490 4.56 -17.45 -18.85
CA ASP A 490 5.08 -16.55 -19.90
C ASP A 490 4.30 -15.22 -20.05
N LYS A 491 3.13 -15.13 -19.42
CA LYS A 491 2.22 -13.98 -19.56
C LYS A 491 2.18 -13.07 -18.34
N PHE A 492 2.99 -13.33 -17.32
CA PHE A 492 3.08 -12.44 -16.16
C PHE A 492 4.31 -11.54 -16.21
N THR A 493 4.16 -10.31 -15.75
CA THR A 493 5.27 -9.37 -15.53
C THR A 493 5.23 -8.84 -14.10
N TYR A 494 6.38 -8.42 -13.58
CA TYR A 494 6.43 -7.72 -12.29
C TYR A 494 5.89 -6.29 -12.44
N GLY A 495 5.15 -5.84 -11.44
CA GLY A 495 4.60 -4.50 -11.35
C GLY A 495 4.56 -4.06 -9.88
N SER A 496 4.87 -2.79 -9.58
CA SER A 496 4.90 -2.30 -8.20
C SER A 496 3.76 -1.35 -7.82
N ASP A 497 3.16 -0.68 -8.80
CA ASP A 497 2.11 0.35 -8.65
C ASP A 497 2.54 1.52 -7.72
N VAL A 498 3.85 1.79 -7.62
CA VAL A 498 4.35 2.97 -6.92
C VAL A 498 4.01 4.24 -7.71
N PRO A 499 3.75 5.39 -7.05
CA PRO A 499 3.78 5.63 -5.61
C PRO A 499 2.41 5.52 -4.92
N PHE A 500 1.33 5.18 -5.63
CA PHE A 500 0.00 5.00 -5.03
C PHE A 500 0.00 3.83 -4.06
N THR A 501 0.60 2.72 -4.47
CA THR A 501 1.20 1.78 -3.54
C THR A 501 2.44 2.44 -2.97
N THR A 502 2.40 2.86 -1.70
CA THR A 502 3.54 3.53 -1.07
C THR A 502 4.80 2.67 -1.21
N PHE A 503 5.98 3.29 -1.34
CA PHE A 503 7.23 2.55 -1.53
C PHE A 503 7.45 1.45 -0.47
N SER A 504 7.07 1.69 0.78
CA SER A 504 7.16 0.70 1.86
C SER A 504 6.16 -0.45 1.73
N LEU A 505 4.94 -0.16 1.25
CA LEU A 505 3.96 -1.20 0.96
C LEU A 505 4.40 -2.03 -0.25
N ALA A 506 4.93 -1.42 -1.31
CA ALA A 506 5.45 -2.12 -2.48
C ALA A 506 6.61 -3.07 -2.13
N VAL A 507 7.50 -2.68 -1.20
CA VAL A 507 8.53 -3.59 -0.63
C VAL A 507 7.89 -4.79 0.05
N SER A 508 6.84 -4.54 0.84
CA SER A 508 6.13 -5.60 1.57
C SER A 508 5.44 -6.58 0.62
N LEU A 509 4.76 -6.07 -0.42
CA LEU A 509 4.10 -6.87 -1.45
C LEU A 509 5.10 -7.69 -2.28
N THR A 510 6.28 -7.13 -2.58
CA THR A 510 7.37 -7.88 -3.21
C THR A 510 7.85 -9.02 -2.30
N GLY A 511 7.90 -8.79 -0.99
CA GLY A 511 8.15 -9.84 0.01
C GLY A 511 7.11 -10.95 -0.01
N GLU A 512 5.83 -10.60 -0.13
CA GLU A 512 4.74 -11.59 -0.27
C GLU A 512 4.83 -12.37 -1.57
N MET A 513 5.11 -11.71 -2.71
CA MET A 513 5.33 -12.39 -4.00
C MET A 513 6.45 -13.42 -3.90
N ASN A 514 7.57 -13.08 -3.25
CA ASN A 514 8.69 -14.02 -3.05
C ASN A 514 8.31 -15.25 -2.22
N ALA A 515 7.28 -15.16 -1.36
CA ALA A 515 6.77 -16.29 -0.59
C ALA A 515 5.70 -17.09 -1.35
N THR A 516 4.89 -16.44 -2.17
CA THR A 516 3.76 -17.06 -2.88
C THR A 516 4.18 -17.70 -4.21
N LEU A 517 5.01 -17.02 -5.02
CA LEU A 517 5.36 -17.51 -6.36
C LEU A 517 6.07 -18.88 -6.35
N PRO A 518 6.99 -19.21 -5.42
CA PRO A 518 7.60 -20.55 -5.35
C PRO A 518 6.63 -21.71 -5.10
N GLN A 519 5.42 -21.42 -4.60
CA GLN A 519 4.37 -22.44 -4.44
C GLN A 519 3.67 -22.76 -5.76
N LEU A 520 3.83 -21.88 -6.75
CA LEU A 520 3.14 -21.90 -8.03
C LEU A 520 4.08 -22.18 -9.19
N PHE A 521 5.30 -21.68 -9.15
CA PHE A 521 6.19 -21.65 -10.31
C PHE A 521 7.57 -22.15 -9.90
N ASN A 522 8.27 -22.78 -10.84
CA ASN A 522 9.67 -23.14 -10.63
C ASN A 522 10.58 -21.89 -10.73
N GLU A 523 11.85 -22.03 -10.36
CA GLU A 523 12.81 -20.92 -10.33
C GLU A 523 12.95 -20.20 -11.68
N HIS A 524 13.00 -20.95 -12.78
CA HIS A 524 13.11 -20.37 -14.12
C HIS A 524 11.86 -19.59 -14.51
N GLU A 525 10.68 -20.13 -14.20
CA GLU A 525 9.42 -19.42 -14.42
C GLU A 525 9.35 -18.13 -13.60
N ILE A 526 9.83 -18.12 -12.35
CA ILE A 526 9.87 -16.91 -11.52
C ILE A 526 10.82 -15.87 -12.11
N GLU A 527 11.98 -16.29 -12.63
CA GLU A 527 12.89 -15.40 -13.36
C GLU A 527 12.22 -14.78 -14.61
N MET A 528 11.46 -15.59 -15.34
CA MET A 528 10.68 -15.12 -16.48
C MET A 528 9.62 -14.09 -16.04
N ILE A 529 8.87 -14.36 -14.97
CA ILE A 529 7.85 -13.45 -14.42
C ILE A 529 8.47 -12.13 -13.96
N PHE A 530 9.57 -12.19 -13.22
CA PHE A 530 10.22 -10.99 -12.68
C PHE A 530 10.93 -10.16 -13.73
N ARG A 531 11.46 -10.79 -14.79
CA ARG A 531 12.38 -10.12 -15.72
C ARG A 531 12.22 -10.55 -17.17
N GLY A 532 12.32 -11.86 -17.43
CA GLY A 532 12.44 -12.37 -18.80
C GLY A 532 11.27 -12.02 -19.71
N ASN A 533 10.04 -12.04 -19.19
CA ASN A 533 8.83 -11.74 -19.95
C ASN A 533 8.78 -10.25 -20.34
N ALA A 534 9.13 -9.36 -19.41
CA ALA A 534 9.21 -7.93 -19.70
C ALA A 534 10.31 -7.62 -20.74
N LEU A 535 11.46 -8.28 -20.67
CA LEU A 535 12.50 -8.16 -21.70
C LEU A 535 12.01 -8.58 -23.08
N LYS A 536 11.34 -9.74 -23.20
CA LYS A 536 10.76 -10.21 -24.47
C LYS A 536 9.66 -9.27 -24.98
N LEU A 537 8.89 -8.68 -24.07
CA LEU A 537 7.78 -7.81 -24.41
C LEU A 537 8.27 -6.46 -24.95
N LEU A 538 9.29 -5.90 -24.31
CA LEU A 538 9.78 -4.53 -24.50
C LEU A 538 11.12 -4.45 -25.28
N SER A 539 11.68 -5.58 -25.71
CA SER A 539 12.79 -5.60 -26.66
C SER A 539 12.32 -4.98 -27.98
N LYS A 540 13.03 -3.95 -28.43
CA LYS A 540 12.83 -3.27 -29.72
C LYS A 540 13.58 -3.98 -30.84
#